data_AF-A0A2K3N832-F1
#
_entry.id   AF-A0A2K3N832-F1
#
_cell.length_a   1.000
_cell.length_b   1.000
_cell.length_c   1.000
_cell.angle_alpha   90.00
_cell.angle_beta   90.00
_cell.angle_gamma   90.00
#
_symmetry.space_group_name_H-M   'P 1'
#
loop_
_entity.id
_entity.type
_entity.pdbx_description
1 polymer ?
#
loop_
_entity_poly.entity_id
_entity_poly.type
_entity_poly.pdbx_seq_one_letter_code
_entity_poly.pdbx_strand_id
1 'polypeptide(L)'
;MSNHHMKKHFPIEAFKHKVIMDPNIAHENWKIIEHAIHQIYNHNANAVACEVIYRHAYNMVLQNFGEKLYSGLVATMTSHLKEMATSIEGTQEQIKTRLSNTLLDLICRERVGEDVNGELIRNITKMLMDLGSSVYEQEFETPFLQVSAEFYRAESQKLLESCDCGDYLKTVERCLDEEMDRVCEYLDPSTEKKITDVVEKEMIANYTLRLIHMENSGLLNMLRDDKYEDLCRMYNLFCRVSDGFYKIFEVMILHVRKSFKELITQLERSDDPSEFVQRLLDEQDKYEKIINLAFNNDKLFQYALYCSFEVFTDF
;
A
#
# COMPACT_ATOMS: atom_id res chain seq x y z
N MET A 1 -39.82 -21.86 -71.35
CA MET A 1 -40.55 -22.85 -70.53
C MET A 1 -39.70 -23.17 -69.33
N SER A 2 -40.22 -22.83 -68.15
CA SER A 2 -39.59 -22.88 -66.83
C SER A 2 -39.34 -24.31 -66.38
N ASN A 3 -38.22 -24.58 -65.69
CA ASN A 3 -38.10 -25.73 -64.80
C ASN A 3 -37.48 -25.28 -63.47
N HIS A 4 -38.37 -24.85 -62.59
CA HIS A 4 -38.08 -24.58 -61.19
C HIS A 4 -37.90 -25.95 -60.50
N HIS A 5 -36.68 -26.28 -60.09
CA HIS A 5 -36.45 -27.43 -59.21
C HIS A 5 -37.12 -27.14 -57.87
N MET A 6 -38.34 -27.62 -57.68
CA MET A 6 -39.05 -27.55 -56.41
C MET A 6 -38.22 -28.28 -55.34
N LYS A 7 -37.72 -27.53 -54.34
CA LYS A 7 -37.23 -28.11 -53.09
C LYS A 7 -38.37 -28.92 -52.48
N LYS A 8 -38.29 -30.25 -52.54
CA LYS A 8 -39.24 -31.13 -51.85
C LYS A 8 -39.12 -30.85 -50.35
N HIS A 9 -40.11 -30.16 -49.79
CA HIS A 9 -40.26 -30.06 -48.35
C HIS A 9 -40.65 -31.44 -47.85
N PHE A 10 -39.80 -32.09 -47.05
CA PHE A 10 -40.14 -33.32 -46.36
C PHE A 10 -40.79 -32.92 -45.02
N PRO A 11 -42.13 -33.00 -44.88
CA PRO A 11 -42.75 -32.81 -43.58
C PRO A 11 -42.34 -34.00 -42.70
N ILE A 12 -41.56 -33.71 -41.67
CA ILE A 12 -41.30 -34.70 -40.60
C ILE A 12 -42.60 -34.79 -39.81
N GLU A 13 -43.34 -35.89 -39.98
CA GLU A 13 -44.51 -36.17 -39.16
C GLU A 13 -44.10 -36.20 -37.68
N ALA A 14 -44.92 -35.59 -36.82
CA ALA A 14 -44.65 -35.58 -35.38
C ALA A 14 -44.49 -37.03 -34.88
N PHE A 15 -43.29 -37.36 -34.39
CA PHE A 15 -43.01 -38.65 -33.78
C PHE A 15 -44.05 -38.91 -32.69
N LYS A 16 -44.83 -39.98 -32.83
CA LYS A 16 -45.94 -40.33 -31.92
C LYS A 16 -45.46 -40.74 -30.52
N HIS A 17 -44.18 -41.00 -30.36
CA HIS A 17 -43.55 -41.11 -29.06
C HIS A 17 -43.02 -39.75 -28.65
N LYS A 18 -43.64 -39.15 -27.62
CA LYS A 18 -42.89 -38.25 -26.75
C LYS A 18 -41.69 -39.07 -26.27
N VAL A 19 -40.46 -38.68 -26.63
CA VAL A 19 -39.28 -39.20 -25.95
C VAL A 19 -39.42 -38.70 -24.52
N ILE A 20 -40.04 -39.52 -23.67
CA ILE A 20 -40.08 -39.29 -22.23
C ILE A 20 -38.63 -39.50 -21.81
N MET A 21 -37.95 -38.39 -21.53
CA MET A 21 -36.57 -38.41 -21.04
C MET A 21 -36.56 -39.23 -19.74
N ASP A 22 -35.85 -40.36 -19.75
CA ASP A 22 -35.72 -41.20 -18.56
C ASP A 22 -34.84 -40.46 -17.53
N PRO A 23 -35.39 -40.07 -16.36
CA PRO A 23 -34.61 -39.41 -15.31
C PRO A 23 -33.42 -40.24 -14.83
N ASN A 24 -33.45 -41.56 -15.05
CA ASN A 24 -32.36 -42.47 -14.69
C ASN A 24 -31.11 -42.23 -15.56
N ILE A 25 -31.26 -41.88 -16.83
CA ILE A 25 -30.12 -41.58 -17.72
C ILE A 25 -29.37 -40.34 -17.22
N ALA A 26 -30.11 -39.32 -16.78
CA ALA A 26 -29.51 -38.12 -16.20
C ALA A 26 -28.76 -38.43 -14.90
N HIS A 27 -29.24 -39.39 -14.10
CA HIS A 27 -28.59 -39.81 -12.87
C HIS A 27 -27.30 -40.59 -13.12
N GLU A 28 -27.31 -41.54 -14.06
CA GLU A 28 -26.12 -42.32 -14.41
C GLU A 28 -25.06 -41.46 -15.09
N ASN A 29 -25.47 -40.54 -15.98
CA ASN A 29 -24.55 -39.56 -16.57
C ASN A 29 -23.91 -38.68 -15.50
N TRP A 30 -24.68 -38.23 -14.51
CA TRP A 30 -24.16 -37.43 -13.40
C TRP A 30 -23.16 -38.20 -12.54
N LYS A 31 -23.44 -39.45 -12.16
CA LYS A 31 -22.52 -40.29 -11.36
C LYS A 31 -21.14 -40.44 -12.01
N ILE A 32 -21.09 -40.59 -13.33
CA ILE A 32 -19.82 -40.69 -14.08
C ILE A 32 -19.03 -39.38 -13.97
N ILE A 33 -19.72 -38.25 -14.10
CA ILE A 33 -19.10 -36.91 -13.98
C ILE A 33 -18.66 -36.65 -12.54
N GLU A 34 -19.48 -36.95 -11.54
CA GLU A 34 -19.17 -36.84 -10.11
C GLU A 34 -17.95 -37.67 -9.73
N HIS A 35 -17.90 -38.94 -10.17
CA HIS A 35 -16.73 -39.79 -9.94
C HIS A 35 -15.46 -39.19 -10.56
N ALA A 36 -15.56 -38.67 -11.79
CA ALA A 36 -14.44 -38.00 -12.45
C ALA A 36 -13.95 -36.76 -11.68
N ILE A 37 -14.87 -35.96 -11.15
CA ILE A 37 -14.56 -34.79 -10.30
C ILE A 37 -13.74 -35.25 -9.07
N HIS A 38 -14.18 -36.29 -8.36
CA HIS A 38 -13.43 -36.83 -7.22
C HIS A 38 -12.04 -37.35 -7.60
N GLN A 39 -11.90 -38.03 -8.74
CA GLN A 39 -10.59 -38.50 -9.20
C GLN A 39 -9.64 -37.33 -9.50
N ILE A 40 -10.14 -36.25 -10.11
CA ILE A 40 -9.35 -35.04 -10.38
C ILE A 40 -8.86 -34.40 -9.08
N TYR A 41 -9.76 -34.20 -8.11
CA TYR A 41 -9.42 -33.61 -6.82
C TYR A 41 -8.47 -34.48 -5.97
N ASN A 42 -8.54 -35.80 -6.10
CA ASN A 42 -7.61 -36.73 -5.47
C ASN A 42 -6.27 -36.89 -6.24
N HIS A 43 -5.95 -35.95 -7.13
CA HIS A 43 -4.74 -35.96 -7.97
C HIS A 43 -4.59 -37.21 -8.87
N ASN A 44 -5.69 -37.88 -9.19
CA ASN A 44 -5.75 -39.05 -10.08
C ASN A 44 -6.40 -38.71 -11.43
N ALA A 45 -6.10 -37.52 -11.97
CA ALA A 45 -6.69 -37.02 -13.22
C ALA A 45 -6.35 -37.91 -14.44
N ASN A 46 -5.21 -38.63 -14.41
CA ASN A 46 -4.79 -39.53 -15.49
C ASN A 46 -5.75 -40.74 -15.67
N ALA A 47 -6.55 -41.07 -14.65
CA ALA A 47 -7.56 -42.12 -14.72
C ALA A 47 -8.88 -41.65 -15.38
N VAL A 48 -8.98 -40.38 -15.76
CA VAL A 48 -10.21 -39.76 -16.26
C VAL A 48 -10.05 -39.37 -17.74
N ALA A 49 -10.89 -39.94 -18.60
CA ALA A 49 -10.93 -39.57 -20.01
C ALA A 49 -11.78 -38.31 -20.26
N CYS A 50 -11.15 -37.21 -20.70
CA CYS A 50 -11.84 -35.93 -20.97
C CYS A 50 -13.02 -36.07 -21.96
N GLU A 51 -12.87 -36.93 -22.98
CA GLU A 51 -13.94 -37.22 -23.95
C GLU A 51 -15.17 -37.84 -23.28
N VAL A 52 -14.96 -38.72 -22.30
CA VAL A 52 -16.05 -39.35 -21.55
C VAL A 52 -16.79 -38.30 -20.73
N ILE A 53 -16.10 -37.43 -20.00
CA ILE A 53 -16.76 -36.34 -19.25
C ILE A 53 -17.56 -35.43 -20.19
N TYR A 54 -16.92 -34.99 -21.29
CA TYR A 54 -17.54 -34.08 -22.24
C TYR A 54 -18.83 -34.66 -22.83
N ARG A 55 -18.80 -35.92 -23.28
CA ARG A 55 -19.98 -36.57 -23.86
C ARG A 55 -21.15 -36.66 -22.88
N HIS A 56 -20.89 -37.02 -21.63
CA HIS A 56 -21.94 -37.15 -20.62
C HIS A 56 -22.50 -35.78 -20.20
N ALA A 57 -21.64 -34.76 -20.06
CA ALA A 57 -22.08 -33.40 -19.78
C ALA A 57 -22.90 -32.81 -20.95
N TYR A 58 -22.43 -33.01 -22.19
CA TYR A 58 -23.13 -32.59 -23.41
C TYR A 58 -24.52 -33.23 -23.50
N ASN A 59 -24.62 -34.55 -23.25
CA ASN A 59 -25.89 -35.26 -23.26
C ASN A 59 -26.87 -34.73 -22.18
N MET A 60 -26.38 -34.38 -20.99
CA MET A 60 -27.22 -33.80 -19.94
C MET A 60 -27.77 -32.42 -20.34
N VAL A 61 -26.95 -31.58 -20.96
CA VAL A 61 -27.40 -30.27 -21.46
C VAL A 61 -28.40 -30.43 -22.60
N LEU A 62 -28.11 -31.31 -23.57
CA LEU A 62 -28.98 -31.58 -24.72
C LEU A 62 -30.37 -32.09 -24.29
N GLN A 63 -30.44 -32.81 -23.18
CA GLN A 63 -31.68 -33.36 -22.62
C GLN A 63 -32.38 -32.42 -21.63
N ASN A 64 -31.98 -31.14 -21.53
CA ASN A 64 -32.52 -30.13 -20.61
C ASN A 64 -32.30 -30.43 -19.11
N PHE A 65 -31.28 -31.21 -18.75
CA PHE A 65 -30.87 -31.46 -17.35
C PHE A 65 -29.72 -30.54 -16.89
N GLY A 66 -29.60 -29.34 -17.48
CA GLY A 66 -28.53 -28.39 -17.16
C GLY A 66 -28.53 -27.91 -15.70
N GLU A 67 -29.71 -27.72 -15.11
CA GLU A 67 -29.84 -27.35 -13.70
C GLU A 67 -29.31 -28.45 -12.77
N LYS A 68 -29.61 -29.73 -13.06
CA LYS A 68 -29.09 -30.88 -12.30
C LYS A 68 -27.56 -30.97 -12.42
N LEU A 69 -27.02 -30.72 -13.62
CA LEU A 69 -25.58 -30.70 -13.84
C LEU A 69 -24.89 -29.59 -13.02
N TYR A 70 -25.43 -28.37 -13.04
CA TYR A 70 -24.87 -27.24 -12.32
C TYR A 70 -24.98 -27.41 -10.79
N SER A 71 -26.18 -27.73 -10.29
CA SER A 71 -26.42 -27.94 -8.85
C SER A 71 -25.61 -29.12 -8.31
N GLY A 72 -25.49 -30.21 -9.08
CA GLY A 72 -24.61 -31.33 -8.75
C GLY A 72 -23.15 -30.89 -8.63
N LEU A 73 -22.64 -30.15 -9.61
CA LEU A 73 -21.26 -29.66 -9.61
C LEU A 73 -20.97 -28.79 -8.38
N VAL A 74 -21.86 -27.84 -8.10
CA VAL A 74 -21.76 -26.98 -6.92
C VAL A 74 -21.76 -27.81 -5.64
N ALA A 75 -22.66 -28.80 -5.53
CA ALA A 75 -22.75 -29.66 -4.35
C ALA A 75 -21.47 -30.49 -4.14
N THR A 76 -20.97 -31.16 -5.18
CA THR A 76 -19.75 -31.98 -5.10
C THR A 76 -18.52 -31.13 -4.76
N MET A 77 -18.34 -29.98 -5.42
CA MET A 77 -17.24 -29.05 -5.11
C MET A 77 -17.34 -28.51 -3.68
N THR A 78 -18.55 -28.15 -3.24
CA THR A 78 -18.79 -27.66 -1.87
C THR A 78 -18.49 -28.73 -0.83
N SER A 79 -18.87 -29.99 -1.06
CA SER A 79 -18.55 -31.10 -0.16
C SER A 79 -17.05 -31.28 -0.04
N HIS A 80 -16.34 -31.30 -1.17
CA HIS A 80 -14.91 -31.47 -1.18
C HIS A 80 -14.17 -30.34 -0.44
N LEU A 81 -14.52 -29.08 -0.69
CA LEU A 81 -13.93 -27.94 0.02
C LEU A 81 -14.20 -27.98 1.54
N LYS A 82 -15.38 -28.45 1.97
CA LYS A 82 -15.70 -28.63 3.39
C LYS A 82 -14.89 -29.76 4.04
N GLU A 83 -14.71 -30.87 3.34
CA GLU A 83 -13.85 -31.98 3.80
C GLU A 83 -12.39 -31.52 3.94
N MET A 84 -11.88 -30.77 2.97
CA MET A 84 -10.55 -30.16 3.07
C MET A 84 -10.45 -29.20 4.25
N ALA A 85 -11.42 -28.29 4.43
CA ALA A 85 -11.43 -27.33 5.53
C ALA A 85 -11.43 -28.04 6.90
N THR A 86 -12.30 -29.04 7.09
CA THR A 86 -12.39 -29.82 8.33
C THR A 86 -11.11 -30.62 8.62
N SER A 87 -10.45 -31.17 7.59
CA SER A 87 -9.16 -31.83 7.75
C SER A 87 -8.06 -30.89 8.25
N ILE A 88 -8.13 -29.60 7.91
CA ILE A 88 -7.13 -28.60 8.31
C ILE A 88 -7.48 -28.02 9.69
N GLU A 89 -8.77 -27.78 10.00
CA GLU A 89 -9.25 -27.25 11.29
C GLU A 89 -8.93 -28.15 12.50
N GLY A 90 -8.79 -29.46 12.31
CA GLY A 90 -8.40 -30.38 13.39
C GLY A 90 -7.00 -30.16 13.99
N THR A 91 -6.22 -29.18 13.51
CA THR A 91 -4.77 -29.03 13.80
C THR A 91 -4.32 -27.68 14.39
N GLN A 92 -5.14 -27.01 15.22
CA GLN A 92 -4.90 -25.73 15.94
C GLN A 92 -5.25 -24.43 15.19
N GLU A 93 -5.91 -23.52 15.93
CA GLU A 93 -6.40 -22.17 15.57
C GLU A 93 -7.29 -22.13 14.30
N GLN A 94 -8.18 -21.15 14.19
CA GLN A 94 -8.88 -20.93 12.91
C GLN A 94 -7.83 -20.61 11.82
N ILE A 95 -7.85 -21.35 10.70
CA ILE A 95 -6.89 -21.26 9.58
C ILE A 95 -6.63 -19.80 9.17
N LYS A 96 -7.71 -19.02 9.16
CA LYS A 96 -7.77 -17.59 8.90
C LYS A 96 -6.81 -16.78 9.79
N THR A 97 -6.94 -16.93 11.11
CA THR A 97 -6.09 -16.25 12.10
C THR A 97 -4.63 -16.64 11.93
N ARG A 98 -4.35 -17.93 11.72
CA ARG A 98 -2.99 -18.42 11.51
C ARG A 98 -2.37 -17.83 10.25
N LEU A 99 -3.12 -17.80 9.15
CA LEU A 99 -2.68 -17.24 7.87
C LEU A 99 -2.34 -15.75 8.02
N SER A 100 -3.25 -14.98 8.62
CA SER A 100 -3.06 -13.55 8.87
C SER A 100 -1.82 -13.31 9.74
N ASN A 101 -1.71 -13.98 10.90
CA ASN A 101 -0.56 -13.83 11.80
C ASN A 101 0.77 -14.21 11.13
N THR A 102 0.79 -15.28 10.31
CA THR A 102 2.00 -15.69 9.59
C THR A 102 2.42 -14.65 8.55
N LEU A 103 1.45 -14.08 7.84
CA LEU A 103 1.69 -13.04 6.84
C LEU A 103 2.24 -11.77 7.48
N LEU A 104 1.67 -11.35 8.61
CA LEU A 104 2.15 -10.22 9.40
C LEU A 104 3.56 -10.45 9.94
N ASP A 105 3.84 -11.64 10.50
CA ASP A 105 5.16 -12.03 10.98
C ASP A 105 6.22 -11.98 9.88
N LEU A 106 5.91 -12.49 8.68
CA LEU A 106 6.82 -12.42 7.53
C LEU A 106 7.18 -10.97 7.19
N ILE A 107 6.20 -10.07 7.12
CA ILE A 107 6.47 -8.65 6.81
C ILE A 107 7.25 -7.97 7.95
N CYS A 108 6.95 -8.30 9.20
CA CYS A 108 7.71 -7.81 10.36
C CYS A 108 9.19 -8.26 10.32
N ARG A 109 9.45 -9.51 9.95
CA ARG A 109 10.80 -10.05 9.81
C ARG A 109 11.56 -9.42 8.65
N GLU A 110 10.88 -9.17 7.53
CA GLU A 110 11.48 -8.44 6.41
C GLU A 110 11.88 -7.00 6.80
N ARG A 111 11.05 -6.29 7.58
CA ARG A 111 11.37 -4.93 8.06
C ARG A 111 12.63 -4.86 8.93
N VAL A 112 13.01 -5.95 9.59
CA VAL A 112 14.27 -6.03 10.35
C VAL A 112 15.44 -6.59 9.52
N GLY A 113 15.24 -6.79 8.22
CA GLY A 113 16.27 -7.18 7.26
C GLY A 113 16.39 -8.70 7.04
N GLU A 114 15.42 -9.50 7.49
CA GLU A 114 15.39 -10.92 7.15
C GLU A 114 14.94 -11.14 5.70
N ASP A 115 15.57 -12.08 5.01
CA ASP A 115 15.14 -12.53 3.69
C ASP A 115 13.87 -13.38 3.83
N VAL A 116 12.78 -12.93 3.20
CA VAL A 116 11.48 -13.60 3.25
C VAL A 116 11.00 -13.95 1.84
N ASN A 117 10.11 -14.93 1.76
CA ASN A 117 9.54 -15.33 0.48
C ASN A 117 8.44 -14.34 0.04
N GLY A 118 8.84 -13.28 -0.68
CA GLY A 118 7.91 -12.29 -1.23
C GLY A 118 6.91 -12.86 -2.24
N GLU A 119 7.24 -13.95 -2.96
CA GLU A 119 6.30 -14.64 -3.84
C GLU A 119 5.17 -15.31 -3.06
N LEU A 120 5.48 -15.91 -1.91
CA LEU A 120 4.47 -16.49 -1.02
C LEU A 120 3.51 -15.42 -0.51
N ILE A 121 4.05 -14.27 -0.06
CA ILE A 121 3.25 -13.13 0.41
C ILE A 121 2.31 -12.67 -0.71
N ARG A 122 2.85 -12.44 -1.91
CA ARG A 122 2.09 -12.02 -3.10
C ARG A 122 0.98 -12.99 -3.48
N ASN A 123 1.25 -14.29 -3.42
CA ASN A 123 0.26 -15.32 -3.75
C ASN A 123 -0.88 -15.34 -2.73
N ILE A 124 -0.57 -15.14 -1.44
CA ILE A 124 -1.57 -15.10 -0.37
C ILE A 124 -2.41 -13.82 -0.47
N THR A 125 -1.79 -12.64 -0.62
CA THR A 125 -2.50 -11.37 -0.72
C THR A 125 -3.39 -11.33 -1.97
N LYS A 126 -2.91 -11.85 -3.10
CA LYS A 126 -3.73 -12.02 -4.31
C LYS A 126 -4.90 -12.96 -4.10
N MET A 127 -4.69 -14.10 -3.43
CA MET A 127 -5.78 -15.03 -3.10
C MET A 127 -6.84 -14.36 -2.20
N LEU A 128 -6.45 -13.55 -1.21
CA LEU A 128 -7.39 -12.80 -0.40
C LEU A 128 -8.20 -11.78 -1.23
N MET A 129 -7.55 -11.10 -2.18
CA MET A 129 -8.23 -10.19 -3.11
C MET A 129 -9.19 -10.93 -4.06
N ASP A 130 -8.79 -12.09 -4.57
CA ASP A 130 -9.61 -12.93 -5.44
C ASP A 130 -10.87 -13.46 -4.72
N LEU A 131 -10.78 -13.70 -3.39
CA LEU A 131 -11.92 -14.02 -2.54
C LEU A 131 -12.85 -12.81 -2.28
N GLY A 132 -12.33 -11.59 -2.43
CA GLY A 132 -13.07 -10.34 -2.39
C GLY A 132 -12.30 -9.22 -1.66
N SER A 133 -12.45 -7.98 -2.12
CA SER A 133 -11.76 -6.83 -1.53
C SER A 133 -12.02 -6.67 -0.03
N SER A 134 -13.25 -6.90 0.43
CA SER A 134 -13.59 -6.86 1.85
C SER A 134 -12.88 -7.93 2.67
N VAL A 135 -12.54 -9.07 2.06
CA VAL A 135 -11.80 -10.15 2.72
C VAL A 135 -10.35 -9.71 2.91
N TYR A 136 -9.70 -9.18 1.87
CA TYR A 136 -8.36 -8.61 1.99
C TYR A 136 -8.31 -7.49 3.05
N GLU A 137 -9.25 -6.55 3.01
CA GLU A 137 -9.29 -5.41 3.93
C GLU A 137 -9.45 -5.83 5.40
N GLN A 138 -10.39 -6.74 5.69
CA GLN A 138 -10.71 -7.13 7.06
C GLN A 138 -9.70 -8.13 7.63
N GLU A 139 -9.25 -9.08 6.82
CA GLU A 139 -8.44 -10.21 7.31
C GLU A 139 -6.95 -9.94 7.30
N PHE A 140 -6.50 -9.00 6.49
CA PHE A 140 -5.09 -8.69 6.36
C PHE A 140 -4.80 -7.20 6.48
N GLU A 141 -5.38 -6.34 5.64
CA GLU A 141 -4.95 -4.94 5.55
C GLU A 141 -5.15 -4.18 6.86
N THR A 142 -6.31 -4.35 7.51
CA THR A 142 -6.61 -3.68 8.79
C THR A 142 -5.64 -4.13 9.90
N PRO A 143 -5.45 -5.44 10.16
CA PRO A 143 -4.38 -5.92 11.06
C PRO A 143 -2.97 -5.45 10.67
N PHE A 144 -2.65 -5.45 9.37
CA PHE A 144 -1.36 -5.02 8.84
C PHE A 144 -1.08 -3.55 9.17
N LEU A 145 -2.04 -2.65 8.95
CA LEU A 145 -1.89 -1.24 9.28
C LEU A 145 -1.75 -1.02 10.79
N GLN A 146 -2.45 -1.81 11.62
CA GLN A 146 -2.33 -1.74 13.08
C GLN A 146 -0.94 -2.15 13.57
N VAL A 147 -0.46 -3.33 13.15
CA VAL A 147 0.88 -3.82 13.50
C VAL A 147 1.98 -2.88 12.96
N SER A 148 1.78 -2.33 11.76
CA SER A 148 2.70 -1.34 11.18
C SER A 148 2.75 -0.06 12.00
N ALA A 149 1.61 0.43 12.49
CA ALA A 149 1.57 1.60 13.35
C ALA A 149 2.33 1.36 14.68
N GLU A 150 2.18 0.19 15.28
CA GLU A 150 2.92 -0.20 16.49
C GLU A 150 4.42 -0.31 16.22
N PHE A 151 4.81 -0.94 15.10
CA PHE A 151 6.20 -1.05 14.68
C PHE A 151 6.86 0.32 14.52
N TYR A 152 6.28 1.21 13.70
CA TYR A 152 6.87 2.53 13.44
C TYR A 152 6.85 3.44 14.65
N ARG A 153 5.87 3.29 15.54
CA ARG A 153 5.86 4.01 16.82
C ARG A 153 7.03 3.58 17.71
N ALA A 154 7.27 2.28 17.85
CA ALA A 154 8.37 1.75 18.64
C ALA A 154 9.74 2.13 18.05
N GLU A 155 9.88 2.00 16.72
CA GLU A 155 11.11 2.37 16.02
C GLU A 155 11.39 3.87 16.15
N SER A 156 10.37 4.72 16.01
CA SER A 156 10.53 6.17 16.19
C SER A 156 11.01 6.52 17.59
N GLN A 157 10.42 5.93 18.63
CA GLN A 157 10.83 6.18 20.02
C GLN A 157 12.29 5.81 20.25
N LYS A 158 12.71 4.64 19.76
CA LYS A 158 14.10 4.20 19.82
C LYS A 158 15.05 5.16 19.09
N LEU A 159 14.74 5.54 17.86
CA LEU A 159 15.59 6.43 17.05
C LEU A 159 15.69 7.83 17.67
N LEU A 160 14.60 8.36 18.24
CA LEU A 160 14.59 9.67 18.90
C LEU A 160 15.42 9.72 20.19
N GLU A 161 15.82 8.58 20.73
CA GLU A 161 16.71 8.47 21.90
C GLU A 161 18.16 8.27 21.50
N SER A 162 18.43 7.72 20.32
CA SER A 162 19.77 7.28 19.91
C SER A 162 20.40 8.05 18.76
N CYS A 163 19.62 8.83 18.01
CA CYS A 163 20.07 9.46 16.76
C CYS A 163 19.80 10.97 16.75
N ASP A 164 20.57 11.67 15.92
CA ASP A 164 20.32 13.08 15.64
C ASP A 164 19.11 13.26 14.69
N CYS A 165 18.63 14.49 14.55
CA CYS A 165 17.45 14.77 13.74
C CYS A 165 17.68 14.47 12.25
N GLY A 166 18.88 14.66 11.71
CA GLY A 166 19.17 14.42 10.29
C GLY A 166 19.09 12.93 9.97
N ASP A 167 19.73 12.09 10.79
CA ASP A 167 19.74 10.64 10.64
C ASP A 167 18.36 10.01 10.91
N TYR A 168 17.60 10.57 11.86
CA TYR A 168 16.19 10.21 12.04
C TYR A 168 15.40 10.43 10.75
N LEU A 169 15.48 11.62 10.15
CA LEU A 169 14.73 11.95 8.96
C LEU A 169 15.14 11.09 7.75
N LYS A 170 16.43 10.78 7.59
CA LYS A 170 16.89 9.84 6.54
C LYS A 170 16.26 8.47 6.70
N THR A 171 16.10 8.03 7.95
CA THR A 171 15.45 6.76 8.25
C THR A 171 13.96 6.81 7.87
N VAL A 172 13.28 7.93 8.11
CA VAL A 172 11.88 8.12 7.69
C VAL A 172 11.74 8.03 6.17
N GLU A 173 12.60 8.70 5.39
CA GLU A 173 12.59 8.59 3.92
C GLU A 173 12.75 7.15 3.46
N ARG A 174 13.77 6.45 3.99
CA ARG A 174 14.00 5.03 3.67
C ARG A 174 12.78 4.17 4.00
N CYS A 175 12.15 4.37 5.16
CA CYS A 175 10.96 3.60 5.55
C CYS A 175 9.79 3.85 4.58
N LEU A 176 9.60 5.08 4.10
CA LEU A 176 8.55 5.39 3.12
C LEU A 176 8.82 4.70 1.78
N ASP A 177 10.06 4.73 1.30
CA ASP A 177 10.46 4.07 0.05
C ASP A 177 10.30 2.55 0.16
N GLU A 178 10.75 1.94 1.26
CA GLU A 178 10.62 0.50 1.48
C GLU A 178 9.15 0.06 1.54
N GLU A 179 8.25 0.82 2.19
CA GLU A 179 6.83 0.46 2.19
C GLU A 179 6.19 0.64 0.81
N MET A 180 6.65 1.60 0.00
CA MET A 180 6.22 1.72 -1.40
C MET A 180 6.65 0.51 -2.23
N ASP A 181 7.90 0.05 -2.03
CA ASP A 181 8.43 -1.14 -2.69
C ASP A 181 7.61 -2.38 -2.27
N ARG A 182 7.32 -2.57 -0.97
CA ARG A 182 6.46 -3.66 -0.49
C ARG A 182 5.09 -3.66 -1.14
N VAL A 183 4.49 -2.48 -1.31
CA VAL A 183 3.19 -2.37 -1.98
C VAL A 183 3.29 -2.82 -3.42
N CYS A 184 4.29 -2.30 -4.15
CA CYS A 184 4.51 -2.63 -5.55
C CYS A 184 4.89 -4.10 -5.75
N GLU A 185 5.60 -4.69 -4.79
CA GLU A 185 6.01 -6.08 -4.85
C GLU A 185 4.86 -7.02 -4.52
N TYR A 186 4.13 -6.87 -3.41
CA TYR A 186 3.25 -7.95 -2.97
C TYR A 186 1.95 -7.53 -2.28
N LEU A 187 1.65 -6.24 -2.13
CA LEU A 187 0.36 -5.79 -1.59
C LEU A 187 -0.57 -5.30 -2.70
N ASP A 188 -1.84 -5.07 -2.36
CA ASP A 188 -2.76 -4.43 -3.29
C ASP A 188 -2.50 -2.91 -3.35
N PRO A 189 -2.57 -2.26 -4.52
CA PRO A 189 -2.39 -0.81 -4.64
C PRO A 189 -3.34 0.04 -3.78
N SER A 190 -4.50 -0.49 -3.38
CA SER A 190 -5.41 0.20 -2.46
C SER A 190 -4.81 0.42 -1.05
N THR A 191 -3.75 -0.30 -0.70
CA THR A 191 -3.04 -0.18 0.57
C THR A 191 -2.04 0.98 0.60
N GLU A 192 -1.54 1.44 -0.56
CA GLU A 192 -0.45 2.42 -0.70
C GLU A 192 -0.66 3.68 0.16
N LYS A 193 -1.81 4.33 -0.02
CA LYS A 193 -2.12 5.56 0.71
C LYS A 193 -2.25 5.31 2.22
N LYS A 194 -2.85 4.19 2.60
CA LYS A 194 -3.14 3.85 3.99
C LYS A 194 -1.86 3.55 4.76
N ILE A 195 -0.91 2.81 4.19
CA ILE A 195 0.37 2.53 4.84
C ILE A 195 1.26 3.77 4.87
N THR A 196 1.26 4.59 3.80
CA THR A 196 1.95 5.88 3.78
C THR A 196 1.47 6.77 4.93
N ASP A 197 0.15 6.86 5.13
CA ASP A 197 -0.45 7.65 6.22
C ASP A 197 -0.05 7.14 7.60
N VAL A 198 0.11 5.82 7.77
CA VAL A 198 0.60 5.22 9.01
C VAL A 198 2.04 5.66 9.28
N VAL A 199 2.94 5.56 8.28
CA VAL A 199 4.35 5.96 8.43
C VAL A 199 4.45 7.47 8.72
N GLU A 200 3.76 8.31 7.95
CA GLU A 200 3.75 9.75 8.14
C GLU A 200 3.23 10.15 9.52
N LYS A 201 2.15 9.52 9.99
CA LYS A 201 1.60 9.79 11.31
C LYS A 201 2.55 9.36 12.42
N GLU A 202 2.99 8.10 12.39
CA GLU A 202 3.72 7.49 13.50
C GLU A 202 5.18 7.92 13.53
N MET A 203 5.78 8.37 12.43
CA MET A 203 7.18 8.82 12.39
C MET A 203 7.36 10.33 12.25
N ILE A 204 6.37 11.07 11.73
CA ILE A 204 6.51 12.53 11.50
C ILE A 204 5.50 13.29 12.36
N ALA A 205 4.21 13.12 12.12
CA ALA A 205 3.16 13.99 12.69
C ALA A 205 3.17 13.99 14.23
N ASN A 206 3.36 12.81 14.85
CA ASN A 206 3.41 12.68 16.31
C ASN A 206 4.64 13.34 16.95
N TYR A 207 5.69 13.64 16.18
CA TYR A 207 6.98 14.11 16.69
C TYR A 207 7.45 15.44 16.09
N THR A 208 6.64 16.10 15.26
CA THR A 208 6.92 17.38 14.58
C THR A 208 7.64 18.40 15.48
N LEU A 209 7.06 18.72 16.65
CA LEU A 209 7.65 19.69 17.57
C LEU A 209 8.95 19.19 18.21
N ARG A 210 9.02 17.90 18.55
CA ARG A 210 10.22 17.29 19.16
C ARG A 210 11.39 17.32 18.18
N LEU A 211 11.15 17.04 16.90
CA LEU A 211 12.16 17.06 15.84
C LEU A 211 12.66 18.49 15.55
N ILE A 212 11.74 19.46 15.44
CA ILE A 212 12.10 20.88 15.26
C ILE A 212 12.97 21.39 16.41
N HIS A 213 12.62 21.06 17.64
CA HIS A 213 13.30 21.53 18.84
C HIS A 213 14.33 20.54 19.40
N MET A 214 14.73 19.53 18.61
CA MET A 214 15.69 18.53 19.06
C MET A 214 17.01 19.19 19.43
N GLU A 215 17.52 18.86 20.62
CA GLU A 215 18.73 19.49 21.15
C GLU A 215 19.92 19.24 20.24
N ASN A 216 20.69 20.28 19.92
CA ASN A 216 21.89 20.25 19.08
C ASN A 216 21.74 19.74 17.63
N SER A 217 20.57 19.24 17.21
CA SER A 217 20.37 18.74 15.84
C SER A 217 19.07 19.17 15.16
N GLY A 218 18.12 19.78 15.88
CA GLY A 218 16.84 20.24 15.31
C GLY A 218 16.98 21.40 14.33
N LEU A 219 15.85 21.92 13.85
CA LEU A 219 15.75 22.91 12.77
C LEU A 219 16.68 24.12 12.97
N LEU A 220 16.73 24.69 14.18
CA LEU A 220 17.59 25.85 14.45
C LEU A 220 19.08 25.55 14.29
N ASN A 221 19.52 24.34 14.65
CA ASN A 221 20.92 23.94 14.46
C ASN A 221 21.20 23.72 12.98
N MET A 222 20.28 23.08 12.25
CA MET A 222 20.41 22.91 10.80
C MET A 222 20.50 24.25 10.05
N LEU A 223 19.71 25.25 10.45
CA LEU A 223 19.76 26.61 9.88
C LEU A 223 21.08 27.33 10.21
N ARG A 224 21.56 27.21 11.46
CA ARG A 224 22.80 27.86 11.89
C ARG A 224 24.01 27.27 11.17
N ASP A 225 24.07 25.94 11.08
CA ASP A 225 25.23 25.17 10.63
C ASP A 225 25.18 24.84 9.12
N ASP A 226 24.28 25.51 8.36
CA ASP A 226 24.16 25.40 6.90
C ASP A 226 23.95 23.96 6.38
N LYS A 227 23.18 23.13 7.12
CA LYS A 227 22.88 21.75 6.75
C LYS A 227 21.77 21.66 5.68
N TYR A 228 22.04 22.15 4.47
CA TYR A 228 21.03 22.27 3.39
C TYR A 228 20.31 20.96 3.04
N GLU A 229 21.01 19.83 3.01
CA GLU A 229 20.40 18.53 2.69
C GLU A 229 19.40 18.09 3.76
N ASP A 230 19.76 18.24 5.05
CA ASP A 230 18.87 17.90 6.16
C ASP A 230 17.68 18.87 6.26
N LEU A 231 17.89 20.15 5.95
CA LEU A 231 16.81 21.14 5.83
C LEU A 231 15.82 20.78 4.72
N CYS A 232 16.34 20.36 3.56
CA CYS A 232 15.52 19.95 2.41
C CYS A 232 14.64 18.75 2.77
N ARG A 233 15.26 17.75 3.38
CA ARG A 233 14.59 16.56 3.88
C ARG A 233 13.52 16.90 4.92
N MET A 234 13.86 17.75 5.91
CA MET A 234 12.90 18.18 6.93
C MET A 234 11.70 18.89 6.30
N TYR A 235 11.93 19.83 5.37
CA TYR A 235 10.87 20.54 4.68
C TYR A 235 9.96 19.60 3.89
N ASN A 236 10.53 18.72 3.05
CA ASN A 236 9.76 17.81 2.21
C ASN A 236 8.91 16.84 3.05
N LEU A 237 9.48 16.27 4.14
CA LEU A 237 8.76 15.38 5.03
C LEU A 237 7.66 16.09 5.81
N PHE A 238 7.90 17.32 6.29
CA PHE A 238 6.91 18.04 7.07
C PHE A 238 5.76 18.59 6.22
N CYS A 239 6.01 18.88 4.94
CA CYS A 239 4.96 19.22 3.99
C CYS A 239 3.94 18.09 3.75
N ARG A 240 4.29 16.84 4.09
CA ARG A 240 3.37 15.69 3.99
C ARG A 240 2.33 15.65 5.12
N VAL A 241 2.63 16.23 6.28
CA VAL A 241 1.75 16.15 7.45
C VAL A 241 1.01 17.47 7.71
N SER A 242 -0.16 17.36 8.36
CA SER A 242 -0.95 18.53 8.77
C SER A 242 -0.11 19.47 9.63
N ASP A 243 -0.19 20.78 9.35
CA ASP A 243 0.52 21.87 10.03
C ASP A 243 2.06 21.84 9.96
N GLY A 244 2.68 20.81 9.37
CA GLY A 244 4.14 20.69 9.35
C GLY A 244 4.83 21.85 8.62
N PHE A 245 4.28 22.27 7.47
CA PHE A 245 4.73 23.46 6.74
C PHE A 245 4.76 24.71 7.64
N TYR A 246 3.63 25.02 8.30
CA TYR A 246 3.51 26.22 9.12
C TYR A 246 4.44 26.20 10.32
N LYS A 247 4.74 25.01 10.88
CA LYS A 247 5.70 24.88 11.98
C LYS A 247 7.13 25.20 11.56
N ILE A 248 7.57 24.72 10.39
CA ILE A 248 8.89 25.10 9.85
C ILE A 248 8.92 26.59 9.53
N PHE A 249 7.87 27.09 8.87
CA PHE A 249 7.75 28.48 8.47
C PHE A 249 7.86 29.44 9.67
N GLU A 250 7.10 29.19 10.74
CA GLU A 250 7.12 29.99 11.96
C GLU A 250 8.51 30.05 12.59
N VAL A 251 9.15 28.89 12.78
CA VAL A 251 10.46 28.81 13.43
C VAL A 251 11.55 29.47 12.59
N MET A 252 11.54 29.27 11.28
CA MET A 252 12.50 29.89 10.38
C MET A 252 12.38 31.41 10.39
N ILE A 253 11.17 31.97 10.30
CA ILE A 253 10.96 33.43 10.32
C ILE A 253 11.40 34.04 11.65
N LEU A 254 11.06 33.39 12.77
CA LEU A 254 11.51 33.84 14.08
C LEU A 254 13.03 33.82 14.20
N HIS A 255 13.68 32.80 13.64
CA HIS A 255 15.13 32.71 13.59
C HIS A 255 15.75 33.82 12.75
N VAL A 256 15.31 34.01 11.51
CA VAL A 256 15.77 35.06 10.60
C VAL A 256 15.69 36.44 11.24
N ARG A 257 14.54 36.80 11.82
CA ARG A 257 14.35 38.09 12.49
C ARG A 257 15.27 38.27 13.69
N LYS A 258 15.50 37.20 14.45
CA LYS A 258 16.42 37.21 15.59
C LYS A 258 17.86 37.41 15.11
N SER A 259 18.30 36.67 14.08
CA SER A 259 19.64 36.77 13.51
C SER A 259 19.93 38.17 12.98
N PHE A 260 19.03 38.76 12.19
CA PHE A 260 19.17 40.15 11.72
C PHE A 260 19.26 41.14 12.88
N LYS A 261 18.39 41.03 13.89
CA LYS A 261 18.40 41.94 15.05
C LYS A 261 19.71 41.85 15.84
N GLU A 262 20.20 40.63 16.09
CA GLU A 262 21.47 40.40 16.78
C GLU A 262 22.65 40.95 15.98
N LEU A 263 22.65 40.77 14.66
CA LEU A 263 23.66 41.30 13.75
C LEU A 263 23.69 42.84 13.77
N ILE A 264 22.52 43.49 13.64
CA ILE A 264 22.42 44.96 13.68
C ILE A 264 22.92 45.49 15.04
N THR A 265 22.50 44.88 16.15
CA THR A 265 22.94 45.30 17.49
C THR A 265 24.45 45.18 17.68
N GLN A 266 25.10 44.20 17.03
CA GLN A 266 26.54 44.04 17.04
C GLN A 266 27.24 45.11 16.18
N LEU A 267 26.67 45.42 15.02
CA LEU A 267 27.28 46.34 14.04
C LEU A 267 27.04 47.82 14.38
N GLU A 268 25.98 48.18 15.09
CA GLU A 268 25.79 49.54 15.66
C GLU A 268 26.93 49.98 16.59
N ARG A 269 27.76 49.04 17.04
CA ARG A 269 28.96 49.30 17.86
C ARG A 269 30.24 49.47 17.02
N SER A 270 30.17 49.23 15.71
CA SER A 270 31.27 49.38 14.76
C SER A 270 31.15 50.72 14.02
N ASP A 271 32.28 51.39 13.80
CA ASP A 271 32.34 52.67 13.07
C ASP A 271 32.50 52.49 11.54
N ASP A 272 32.40 51.27 11.01
CA ASP A 272 32.56 50.99 9.56
C ASP A 272 31.22 50.68 8.86
N PRO A 273 30.65 51.64 8.08
CA PRO A 273 29.43 51.43 7.32
C PRO A 273 29.56 50.39 6.20
N SER A 274 30.76 50.17 5.66
CA SER A 274 30.97 49.21 4.56
C SER A 274 30.90 47.78 5.09
N GLU A 275 31.52 47.53 6.26
CA GLU A 275 31.42 46.26 6.97
C GLU A 275 29.97 45.99 7.39
N PHE A 276 29.24 47.01 7.85
CA PHE A 276 27.83 46.90 8.20
C PHE A 276 26.99 46.38 7.04
N VAL A 277 27.08 47.04 5.88
CA VAL A 277 26.29 46.68 4.69
C VAL A 277 26.68 45.29 4.18
N GLN A 278 27.97 44.99 4.10
CA GLN A 278 28.43 43.69 3.58
C GLN A 278 27.91 42.53 4.43
N ARG A 279 28.01 42.63 5.76
CA ARG A 279 27.56 41.55 6.66
C ARG A 279 26.04 41.35 6.62
N LEU A 280 25.26 42.41 6.41
CA LEU A 280 23.82 42.29 6.22
C LEU A 280 23.46 41.58 4.91
N LEU A 281 24.14 41.92 3.81
CA LEU A 281 23.96 41.26 2.52
C LEU A 281 24.36 39.78 2.60
N ASP A 282 25.48 39.46 3.26
CA ASP A 282 25.93 38.07 3.44
C ASP A 282 24.89 37.24 4.24
N GLU A 283 24.29 37.84 5.29
CA GLU A 283 23.25 37.18 6.09
C GLU A 283 21.94 37.00 5.28
N GLN A 284 21.59 37.96 4.42
CA GLN A 284 20.46 37.82 3.49
C GLN A 284 20.72 36.70 2.47
N ASP A 285 21.88 36.71 1.82
CA ASP A 285 22.29 35.72 0.82
C ASP A 285 22.27 34.30 1.41
N LYS A 286 22.66 34.15 2.69
CA LYS A 286 22.56 32.88 3.41
C LYS A 286 21.14 32.34 3.42
N TYR A 287 20.16 33.13 3.85
CA TYR A 287 18.76 32.66 3.92
C TYR A 287 18.12 32.50 2.54
N GLU A 288 18.46 33.36 1.57
CA GLU A 288 18.02 33.17 0.17
C GLU A 288 18.51 31.82 -0.36
N LYS A 289 19.77 31.48 -0.11
CA LYS A 289 20.34 30.18 -0.48
C LYS A 289 19.64 29.02 0.21
N ILE A 290 19.30 29.13 1.50
CA ILE A 290 18.50 28.11 2.21
C ILE A 290 17.15 27.92 1.52
N ILE A 291 16.43 29.01 1.21
CA ILE A 291 15.11 28.93 0.58
C ILE A 291 15.21 28.26 -0.80
N ASN A 292 16.23 28.64 -1.59
CA ASN A 292 16.44 28.13 -2.93
C ASN A 292 16.82 26.64 -2.94
N LEU A 293 17.72 26.21 -2.05
CA LEU A 293 18.28 24.85 -2.05
C LEU A 293 17.48 23.85 -1.20
N ALA A 294 16.85 24.31 -0.12
CA ALA A 294 16.20 23.42 0.85
C ALA A 294 14.68 23.55 0.87
N PHE A 295 14.13 24.74 0.66
CA PHE A 295 12.67 24.97 0.76
C PHE A 295 12.00 25.09 -0.61
N ASN A 296 12.54 24.40 -1.62
CA ASN A 296 11.97 24.31 -2.98
C ASN A 296 11.61 25.67 -3.60
N ASN A 297 12.37 26.73 -3.28
CA ASN A 297 12.12 28.08 -3.75
C ASN A 297 10.69 28.58 -3.39
N ASP A 298 10.20 28.21 -2.20
CA ASP A 298 8.84 28.52 -1.75
C ASP A 298 8.61 30.04 -1.60
N LYS A 299 7.56 30.52 -2.26
CA LYS A 299 7.25 31.96 -2.37
C LYS A 299 6.87 32.59 -1.03
N LEU A 300 6.27 31.84 -0.11
CA LEU A 300 5.93 32.37 1.21
C LEU A 300 7.20 32.62 2.01
N PHE A 301 8.17 31.71 1.94
CA PHE A 301 9.47 31.89 2.58
C PHE A 301 10.24 33.08 1.99
N GLN A 302 10.25 33.23 0.66
CA GLN A 302 10.85 34.39 0.00
C GLN A 302 10.23 35.70 0.45
N TYR A 303 8.89 35.77 0.44
CA TYR A 303 8.16 36.97 0.88
C TYR A 303 8.45 37.29 2.35
N ALA A 304 8.47 36.27 3.21
CA ALA A 304 8.73 36.47 4.63
C ALA A 304 10.18 36.94 4.91
N LEU A 305 11.15 36.46 4.13
CA LEU A 305 12.53 36.95 4.18
C LEU A 305 12.61 38.42 3.75
N TYR A 306 12.00 38.77 2.62
CA TYR A 306 11.91 40.15 2.15
C TYR A 306 11.31 41.09 3.21
N CYS A 307 10.14 40.75 3.76
CA CYS A 307 9.51 41.56 4.81
C CYS A 307 10.36 41.62 6.09
N SER A 308 11.12 40.57 6.40
CA SER A 308 11.99 40.58 7.57
C SER A 308 13.21 41.48 7.36
N PHE A 309 13.66 41.66 6.12
CA PHE A 309 14.75 42.58 5.76
C PHE A 309 14.27 44.04 5.67
N GLU A 310 13.12 44.27 5.03
CA GLU A 310 12.53 45.61 4.81
C GLU A 310 12.33 46.39 6.12
N VAL A 311 11.87 45.71 7.18
CA VAL A 311 11.69 46.29 8.53
C VAL A 311 12.98 46.94 9.08
N PHE A 312 14.15 46.52 8.61
CA PHE A 312 15.44 47.06 9.06
C PHE A 312 16.06 48.07 8.09
N THR A 313 15.63 48.11 6.83
CA THR A 313 16.12 49.11 5.85
C THR A 313 15.35 50.43 5.88
N ASP A 314 14.23 50.50 6.60
CA ASP A 314 13.41 51.70 6.76
C ASP A 314 13.95 52.72 7.80
N PHE A 315 15.22 52.59 8.22
CA PHE A 315 15.95 53.52 9.10
C PHE A 315 17.07 54.24 8.35
#